data_AF-A0A371DUA1-F1
#
_entry.id   AF-A0A371DUA1-F1
#
_cell.length_a   1.000
_cell.length_b   1.000
_cell.length_c   1.000
_cell.angle_alpha   90.00
_cell.angle_beta   90.00
_cell.angle_gamma   90.00
#
_symmetry.space_group_name_H-M   'P 1'
#
loop_
_entity.id
_entity.type
_entity.pdbx_description
1 polymer ?
#
loop_
_entity_poly.entity_id
_entity_poly.type
_entity_poly.pdbx_seq_one_letter_code
_entity_poly.pdbx_strand_id
1 'polypeptide(L)'
;MPPSRRSRASSESIAIHGAAARKAAAEKVFVTTYRKDLLVLPREVSCTITLRDFFKLDAIARFVDPVVGIYSLGAVPPNATWGSGWRERLLCVENTEAAIWVIGCLEHVSYDIRARRPPSLSVKVHLLRECDRIRHASLNRRTSPKSRDHADTLDTFVATANIPDSQSVFRHLYDGSAGLDFQFNMGQLGINEIVPGDIVLLECSFVRTSPDAWATWSVDFELRLLTVVHRTARTLCGTKSRYRGGL
;
A
#
# COMPACT_ATOMS: atom_id res chain seq x y z
N MET A 1 -55.46 7.14 -48.92
CA MET A 1 -55.52 7.33 -47.45
C MET A 1 -54.12 7.66 -46.95
N PRO A 2 -53.87 8.85 -46.39
CA PRO A 2 -52.55 9.21 -45.87
C PRO A 2 -52.33 8.59 -44.48
N PRO A 3 -51.08 8.20 -44.13
CA PRO A 3 -50.75 7.63 -42.83
C PRO A 3 -50.84 8.69 -41.72
N SER A 4 -51.45 8.32 -40.60
CA SER A 4 -51.62 9.20 -39.44
C SER A 4 -50.25 9.54 -38.81
N ARG A 5 -49.95 10.84 -38.72
CA ARG A 5 -48.78 11.36 -38.00
C ARG A 5 -48.92 10.99 -36.52
N ARG A 6 -48.01 10.17 -36.00
CA ARG A 6 -47.87 9.95 -34.54
C ARG A 6 -47.53 11.27 -33.85
N SER A 7 -48.28 11.58 -32.81
CA SER A 7 -48.11 12.77 -31.96
C SER A 7 -46.69 12.82 -31.36
N ARG A 8 -46.03 13.97 -31.54
CA ARG A 8 -44.65 14.27 -31.11
C ARG A 8 -44.54 14.61 -29.61
N ALA A 9 -45.63 14.53 -28.86
CA ALA A 9 -45.70 15.01 -27.48
C ALA A 9 -45.19 14.03 -26.41
N SER A 10 -44.78 12.81 -26.78
CA SER A 10 -44.29 11.79 -25.83
C SER A 10 -42.77 11.68 -25.73
N SER A 11 -41.99 12.45 -26.50
CA SER A 11 -40.53 12.34 -26.51
C SER A 11 -39.82 13.20 -25.46
N GLU A 12 -40.46 14.25 -24.92
CA GLU A 12 -39.81 15.15 -23.95
C GLU A 12 -39.83 14.64 -22.51
N SER A 13 -40.89 13.93 -22.10
CA SER A 13 -40.98 13.38 -20.73
C SER A 13 -39.98 12.24 -20.48
N ILE A 14 -39.63 11.46 -21.51
CA ILE A 14 -38.63 10.38 -21.40
C ILE A 14 -37.21 10.95 -21.19
N ALA A 15 -36.90 12.11 -21.77
CA ALA A 15 -35.58 12.72 -21.65
C ALA A 15 -35.28 13.21 -20.23
N ILE A 16 -36.29 13.71 -19.51
CA ILE A 16 -36.14 14.26 -18.15
C ILE A 16 -35.89 13.13 -17.13
N HIS A 17 -36.59 12.00 -17.26
CA HIS A 17 -36.36 10.83 -16.39
C HIS A 17 -34.98 10.19 -16.60
N GLY A 18 -34.44 10.23 -17.82
CA GLY A 18 -33.09 9.74 -18.12
C GLY A 18 -31.96 10.55 -17.46
N ALA A 19 -32.11 11.87 -17.35
CA ALA A 19 -31.11 12.74 -16.75
C ALA A 19 -30.98 12.54 -15.22
N ALA A 20 -32.12 12.41 -14.52
CA ALA A 20 -32.14 12.16 -13.08
C ALA A 20 -31.51 10.79 -12.72
N ALA A 21 -31.82 9.74 -13.50
CA ALA A 21 -31.25 8.41 -13.30
C ALA A 21 -29.72 8.39 -13.50
N ARG A 22 -29.20 9.12 -14.51
CA ARG A 22 -27.75 9.25 -14.74
C ARG A 22 -27.05 9.99 -13.60
N LYS A 23 -27.65 11.06 -13.07
CA LYS A 23 -27.11 11.81 -11.92
C LYS A 23 -27.04 10.94 -10.66
N ALA A 24 -28.11 10.22 -10.33
CA ALA A 24 -28.13 9.31 -9.19
C ALA A 24 -27.11 8.16 -9.32
N ALA A 25 -26.93 7.62 -10.53
CA ALA A 25 -25.90 6.61 -10.79
C ALA A 25 -24.49 7.17 -10.58
N ALA A 26 -24.19 8.38 -11.09
CA ALA A 26 -22.91 9.03 -10.90
C ALA A 26 -22.61 9.32 -9.42
N GLU A 27 -23.60 9.81 -8.67
CA GLU A 27 -23.47 10.07 -7.23
C GLU A 27 -23.21 8.78 -6.44
N LYS A 28 -23.89 7.68 -6.77
CA LYS A 28 -23.65 6.37 -6.15
C LYS A 28 -22.23 5.85 -6.43
N VAL A 29 -21.71 6.05 -7.65
CA VAL A 29 -20.33 5.69 -8.01
C VAL A 29 -19.33 6.55 -7.22
N PHE A 30 -19.61 7.84 -7.06
CA PHE A 30 -18.77 8.75 -6.29
C PHE A 30 -18.69 8.35 -4.81
N VAL A 31 -19.84 8.13 -4.15
CA VAL A 31 -19.89 7.74 -2.73
C VAL A 31 -19.21 6.39 -2.49
N THR A 32 -19.41 5.42 -3.39
CA THR A 32 -18.77 4.10 -3.24
C THR A 32 -17.27 4.15 -3.46
N THR A 33 -16.79 4.96 -4.42
CA THR A 33 -15.35 5.17 -4.63
C THR A 33 -14.72 5.87 -3.44
N TYR A 34 -15.36 6.93 -2.93
CA TYR A 34 -14.84 7.71 -1.81
C TYR A 34 -14.72 6.86 -0.54
N ARG A 35 -15.71 6.01 -0.25
CA ARG A 35 -15.67 5.11 0.92
C ARG A 35 -14.47 4.17 0.93
N LYS A 36 -14.04 3.70 -0.24
CA LYS A 36 -12.89 2.78 -0.35
C LYS A 36 -11.55 3.45 -0.07
N ASP A 37 -11.51 4.77 -0.22
CA ASP A 37 -10.31 5.59 -0.04
C ASP A 37 -10.28 6.29 1.34
N LEU A 38 -11.22 5.97 2.22
CA LEU A 38 -11.19 6.42 3.61
C LEU A 38 -10.20 5.59 4.42
N LEU A 39 -9.42 6.27 5.26
CA LEU A 39 -8.61 5.63 6.29
C LEU A 39 -9.51 5.02 7.37
N VAL A 40 -9.34 3.72 7.58
CA VAL A 40 -9.92 2.96 8.68
C VAL A 40 -8.82 2.73 9.70
N LEU A 41 -8.84 3.50 10.79
CA LEU A 41 -7.85 3.38 11.86
C LEU A 41 -8.26 2.28 12.84
N PRO A 42 -7.30 1.47 13.33
CA PRO A 42 -7.52 0.59 14.47
C PRO A 42 -8.02 1.38 15.68
N ARG A 43 -8.84 0.74 16.51
CA ARG A 43 -9.48 1.40 17.66
C ARG A 43 -8.44 2.03 18.58
N GLU A 44 -7.34 1.32 18.81
CA GLU A 44 -6.24 1.73 19.68
C GLU A 44 -5.62 3.05 19.22
N VAL A 45 -5.43 3.21 17.91
CA VAL A 45 -4.88 4.43 17.29
C VAL A 45 -5.93 5.54 17.21
N SER A 46 -7.19 5.19 16.95
CA SER A 46 -8.29 6.15 16.84
C SER A 46 -8.54 6.97 18.11
N CYS A 47 -8.18 6.41 19.27
CA CYS A 47 -8.32 7.10 20.56
C CYS A 47 -7.17 8.07 20.88
N THR A 48 -6.02 7.93 20.23
CA THR A 48 -4.83 8.76 20.49
C THR A 48 -4.58 9.79 19.39
N ILE A 49 -5.12 9.54 18.20
CA ILE A 49 -4.90 10.40 17.04
C ILE A 49 -5.67 11.71 17.18
N THR A 50 -4.99 12.83 16.93
CA THR A 50 -5.68 14.13 16.82
C THR A 50 -6.30 14.28 15.44
N LEU A 51 -7.24 15.22 15.28
CA LEU A 51 -7.81 15.53 13.96
C LEU A 51 -6.73 16.01 12.98
N ARG A 52 -5.72 16.74 13.46
CA ARG A 52 -4.57 17.17 12.65
C ARG A 52 -3.77 15.98 12.14
N ASP A 53 -3.48 15.02 13.01
CA ASP A 53 -2.75 13.81 12.65
C ASP A 53 -3.54 12.97 11.64
N PHE A 54 -4.86 12.86 11.80
CA PHE A 54 -5.71 12.16 10.84
C PHE A 54 -5.57 12.74 9.42
N PHE A 55 -5.69 14.06 9.25
CA PHE A 55 -5.53 14.69 7.94
C PHE A 55 -4.11 14.58 7.38
N LYS A 56 -3.09 14.58 8.25
CA LYS A 56 -1.71 14.29 7.85
C LYS A 56 -1.58 12.87 7.30
N LEU A 57 -2.11 11.85 8.00
CA LEU A 57 -2.08 10.47 7.53
C LEU A 57 -2.84 10.31 6.22
N ASP A 58 -4.01 10.95 6.09
CA ASP A 58 -4.85 10.90 4.90
C ASP A 58 -4.16 11.52 3.68
N ALA A 59 -3.48 12.66 3.87
CA ALA A 59 -2.67 13.29 2.83
C ALA A 59 -1.52 12.39 2.36
N ILE A 60 -0.81 11.75 3.29
CA ILE A 60 0.28 10.80 2.98
C ILE A 60 -0.25 9.59 2.23
N ALA A 61 -1.39 9.03 2.69
CA ALA A 61 -2.02 7.88 2.08
C ALA A 61 -2.39 8.15 0.61
N ARG A 62 -2.87 9.35 0.29
CA ARG A 62 -3.27 9.74 -1.07
C ARG A 62 -2.15 10.33 -1.92
N PHE A 63 -0.95 10.45 -1.38
CA PHE A 63 0.16 11.06 -2.10
C PHE A 63 0.51 10.26 -3.37
N VAL A 64 0.66 10.97 -4.49
CA VAL A 64 1.07 10.44 -5.79
C VAL A 64 1.89 11.51 -6.49
N ASP A 65 3.04 11.14 -7.01
CA ASP A 65 3.87 11.96 -7.89
C ASP A 65 4.31 11.12 -9.10
N PRO A 66 3.56 11.17 -10.22
CA PRO A 66 3.86 10.38 -11.41
C PRO A 66 5.18 10.78 -12.08
N VAL A 67 5.66 12.01 -11.88
CA VAL A 67 6.89 12.51 -12.51
C VAL A 67 8.11 11.81 -11.90
N VAL A 68 8.08 11.61 -10.58
CA VAL A 68 9.13 10.90 -9.83
C VAL A 68 8.86 9.39 -9.77
N GLY A 69 7.65 8.95 -10.15
CA GLY A 69 7.24 7.54 -10.12
C GLY A 69 6.79 7.07 -8.73
N ILE A 70 6.32 7.99 -7.88
CA ILE A 70 5.81 7.67 -6.54
C ILE A 70 4.30 7.46 -6.61
N TYR A 71 3.83 6.30 -6.15
CA TYR A 71 2.42 5.95 -6.14
C TYR A 71 2.04 5.38 -4.78
N SER A 72 0.97 5.88 -4.17
CA SER A 72 0.31 5.11 -3.12
C SER A 72 -0.21 3.77 -3.66
N LEU A 73 -0.24 2.73 -2.81
CA LEU A 73 -0.59 1.38 -3.24
C LEU A 73 -1.88 1.32 -4.05
N GLY A 74 -2.98 1.89 -3.57
CA GLY A 74 -4.27 1.94 -4.27
C GLY A 74 -4.24 2.71 -5.60
N ALA A 75 -3.33 3.66 -5.74
CA ALA A 75 -3.17 4.51 -6.92
C ALA A 75 -2.25 3.92 -8.00
N VAL A 76 -1.63 2.75 -7.77
CA VAL A 76 -0.83 2.07 -8.80
C VAL A 76 -1.70 1.79 -10.04
N PRO A 77 -1.32 2.32 -11.22
CA PRO A 77 -2.14 2.17 -12.42
C PRO A 77 -2.32 0.70 -12.84
N PRO A 78 -3.50 0.30 -13.32
CA PRO A 78 -3.75 -1.08 -13.76
C PRO A 78 -2.92 -1.48 -14.99
N ASN A 79 -2.49 -0.50 -15.80
CA ASN A 79 -1.62 -0.67 -16.96
C ASN A 79 -0.12 -0.64 -16.60
N ALA A 80 0.26 -0.59 -15.32
CA ALA A 80 1.65 -0.76 -14.92
C ALA A 80 2.16 -2.12 -15.44
N THR A 81 3.35 -2.14 -16.04
CA THR A 81 3.97 -3.34 -16.64
C THR A 81 5.31 -3.62 -15.97
N TRP A 82 5.87 -4.80 -16.19
CA TRP A 82 7.28 -5.02 -15.85
C TRP A 82 8.18 -4.13 -16.72
N GLY A 83 9.31 -3.71 -16.16
CA GLY A 83 10.32 -2.96 -16.90
C GLY A 83 11.04 -3.81 -17.95
N SER A 84 12.08 -3.22 -18.55
CA SER A 84 12.94 -3.88 -19.54
C SER A 84 14.42 -3.76 -19.14
N GLY A 85 15.27 -4.63 -19.70
CA GLY A 85 16.71 -4.65 -19.41
C GLY A 85 16.98 -4.83 -17.92
N TRP A 86 17.76 -3.92 -17.32
CA TRP A 86 18.09 -3.97 -15.90
C TRP A 86 16.88 -3.76 -14.97
N ARG A 87 15.75 -3.23 -15.48
CA ARG A 87 14.48 -3.06 -14.76
C ARG A 87 13.50 -4.21 -15.01
N GLU A 88 13.89 -5.28 -15.69
CA GLU A 88 12.96 -6.37 -16.01
C GLU A 88 12.29 -6.97 -14.78
N ARG A 89 12.91 -6.85 -13.60
CA ARG A 89 12.40 -7.35 -12.33
C ARG A 89 11.43 -6.40 -11.63
N LEU A 90 11.34 -5.15 -12.06
CA LEU A 90 10.67 -4.08 -11.35
C LEU A 90 9.35 -3.71 -12.04
N LEU A 91 8.32 -3.42 -11.25
CA LEU A 91 7.10 -2.83 -11.77
C LEU A 91 7.36 -1.39 -12.20
N CYS A 92 6.96 -1.06 -13.43
CA CYS A 92 7.14 0.25 -14.03
C CYS A 92 5.80 0.83 -14.52
N VAL A 93 5.68 2.15 -14.44
CA VAL A 93 4.65 2.94 -15.10
C VAL A 93 5.35 3.81 -16.13
N GLU A 94 4.97 3.70 -17.41
CA GLU A 94 5.61 4.48 -18.49
C GLU A 94 7.14 4.33 -18.52
N ASN A 95 7.64 3.10 -18.27
CA ASN A 95 9.07 2.76 -18.19
C ASN A 95 9.85 3.38 -17.01
N THR A 96 9.18 4.09 -16.09
CA THR A 96 9.73 4.56 -14.82
C THR A 96 9.39 3.57 -13.71
N GLU A 97 10.36 3.27 -12.84
CA GLU A 97 10.11 2.40 -11.68
C GLU A 97 9.00 3.01 -10.80
N ALA A 98 8.04 2.18 -10.39
CA ALA A 98 7.01 2.59 -9.44
C ALA A 98 7.52 2.40 -7.99
N ALA A 99 7.85 3.50 -7.32
CA ALA A 99 8.04 3.53 -5.88
C ALA A 99 6.67 3.51 -5.19
N ILE A 100 6.36 2.40 -4.53
CA ILE A 100 5.03 2.18 -3.95
C ILE A 100 5.04 2.58 -2.48
N TRP A 101 4.22 3.56 -2.15
CA TRP A 101 3.98 4.01 -0.79
C TRP A 101 2.81 3.26 -0.16
N VAL A 102 3.05 2.68 1.01
CA VAL A 102 2.07 1.90 1.76
C VAL A 102 1.96 2.44 3.18
N ILE A 103 0.79 2.93 3.54
CA ILE A 103 0.49 3.33 4.91
C ILE A 103 -0.24 2.21 5.64
N GLY A 104 0.22 1.88 6.84
CA GLY A 104 -0.30 0.75 7.59
C GLY A 104 -0.10 0.88 9.09
N CYS A 105 -0.91 0.16 9.86
CA CYS A 105 -0.63 -0.09 11.27
C CYS A 105 0.33 -1.27 11.38
N LEU A 106 1.46 -1.08 12.04
CA LEU A 106 2.47 -2.09 12.16
C LEU A 106 1.99 -3.27 13.01
N GLU A 107 1.98 -4.47 12.45
CA GLU A 107 1.63 -5.68 13.19
C GLU A 107 2.88 -6.40 13.72
N HIS A 108 3.91 -6.51 12.88
CA HIS A 108 5.09 -7.29 13.19
C HIS A 108 6.31 -6.79 12.43
N VAL A 109 7.47 -6.86 13.10
CA VAL A 109 8.78 -6.66 12.49
C VAL A 109 9.64 -7.84 12.91
N SER A 110 10.25 -8.52 11.94
CA SER A 110 11.20 -9.60 12.19
C SER A 110 12.50 -9.34 11.45
N TYR A 111 13.59 -9.66 12.15
CA TYR A 111 14.93 -9.66 11.58
C TYR A 111 15.44 -11.10 11.57
N ASP A 112 15.62 -11.68 10.38
CA ASP A 112 16.06 -13.06 10.22
C ASP A 112 17.54 -13.09 9.85
N ILE A 113 18.35 -13.75 10.68
CA ILE A 113 19.77 -14.00 10.46
C ILE A 113 19.95 -15.51 10.44
N ARG A 114 20.16 -16.08 9.25
CA ARG A 114 20.48 -17.51 9.12
C ARG A 114 21.86 -17.69 8.53
N ALA A 115 22.57 -18.73 8.98
CA ALA A 115 23.80 -19.15 8.34
C ALA A 115 23.54 -19.41 6.84
N ARG A 116 24.37 -18.84 5.98
CA ARG A 116 24.33 -18.99 4.50
C ARG A 116 23.16 -18.30 3.79
N ARG A 117 22.38 -17.45 4.46
CA ARG A 117 21.43 -16.54 3.80
C ARG A 117 21.77 -15.10 4.14
N PRO A 118 21.60 -14.15 3.20
CA PRO A 118 21.68 -12.73 3.53
C PRO A 118 20.70 -12.42 4.67
N PRO A 119 21.06 -11.59 5.64
CA PRO A 119 20.11 -11.11 6.63
C PRO A 119 18.90 -10.47 5.95
N SER A 120 17.72 -10.59 6.57
CA SER A 120 16.52 -9.97 6.01
C SER A 120 15.67 -9.34 7.10
N LEU A 121 15.06 -8.21 6.75
CA LEU A 121 14.07 -7.51 7.57
C LEU A 121 12.70 -7.71 6.93
N SER A 122 11.75 -8.29 7.64
CA SER A 122 10.37 -8.42 7.19
C SER A 122 9.46 -7.55 8.04
N VAL A 123 8.62 -6.76 7.37
CA VAL A 123 7.69 -5.82 7.99
C VAL A 123 6.29 -6.18 7.55
N LYS A 124 5.43 -6.46 8.52
CA LYS A 124 4.03 -6.82 8.35
C LYS A 124 3.16 -5.68 8.87
N VAL A 125 2.30 -5.14 8.02
CA VAL A 125 1.38 -4.04 8.38
C VAL A 125 -0.06 -4.39 8.02
N HIS A 126 -0.99 -3.86 8.80
CA HIS A 126 -2.41 -3.83 8.51
C HIS A 126 -2.72 -2.62 7.62
N LEU A 127 -3.25 -2.85 6.41
CA LEU A 127 -3.57 -1.79 5.47
C LEU A 127 -4.76 -0.96 5.96
N LEU A 128 -4.63 0.37 5.94
CA LEU A 128 -5.64 1.27 6.49
C LEU A 128 -6.76 1.61 5.50
N ARG A 129 -6.59 1.38 4.19
CA ARG A 129 -7.61 1.70 3.16
C ARG A 129 -8.07 0.47 2.39
N GLU A 130 -9.33 0.46 1.97
CA GLU A 130 -9.88 -0.64 1.18
C GLU A 130 -9.31 -0.67 -0.25
N CYS A 131 -9.08 0.51 -0.85
CA CYS A 131 -8.46 0.62 -2.17
C CYS A 131 -7.06 -0.02 -2.22
N ASP A 132 -6.27 0.16 -1.15
CA ASP A 132 -4.94 -0.45 -0.99
C ASP A 132 -5.04 -1.98 -0.93
N ARG A 133 -5.99 -2.52 -0.15
CA ARG A 133 -6.23 -3.98 -0.04
C ARG A 133 -6.62 -4.60 -1.38
N ILE A 134 -7.54 -3.94 -2.10
CA ILE A 134 -7.98 -4.39 -3.44
C ILE A 134 -6.79 -4.38 -4.41
N ARG A 135 -5.97 -3.32 -4.41
CA ARG A 135 -4.82 -3.23 -5.30
C ARG A 135 -3.72 -4.21 -4.93
N HIS A 136 -3.43 -4.40 -3.65
CA HIS A 136 -2.51 -5.41 -3.14
C HIS A 136 -2.88 -6.79 -3.66
N ALA A 137 -4.13 -7.21 -3.50
CA ALA A 137 -4.62 -8.48 -4.01
C ALA A 137 -4.52 -8.59 -5.54
N SER A 138 -4.79 -7.48 -6.26
CA SER A 138 -4.63 -7.44 -7.71
C SER A 138 -3.17 -7.59 -8.16
N LEU A 139 -2.22 -7.00 -7.44
CA LEU A 139 -0.79 -7.08 -7.75
C LEU A 139 -0.25 -8.48 -7.46
N ASN A 140 -0.58 -9.07 -6.31
CA ASN A 140 -0.13 -10.41 -5.95
C ASN A 140 -0.63 -11.50 -6.92
N ARG A 141 -1.72 -11.25 -7.66
CA ARG A 141 -2.18 -12.16 -8.73
C ARG A 141 -1.32 -12.13 -10.00
N ARG A 142 -0.28 -11.29 -10.08
CA ARG A 142 0.62 -11.15 -11.24
C ARG A 142 1.80 -12.14 -11.23
N THR A 143 1.64 -13.30 -10.61
CA THR A 143 2.60 -14.41 -10.66
C THR A 143 2.42 -15.24 -11.93
N SER A 144 3.43 -16.04 -12.28
CA SER A 144 3.32 -17.10 -13.28
C SER A 144 4.00 -18.38 -12.78
N PRO A 145 3.29 -19.53 -12.67
CA PRO A 145 1.85 -19.66 -12.85
C PRO A 145 1.07 -18.85 -11.80
N LYS A 146 -0.22 -18.65 -12.03
CA LYS A 146 -1.08 -17.97 -11.06
C LYS A 146 -1.11 -18.77 -9.75
N SER A 147 -0.63 -18.16 -8.67
CA SER A 147 -0.68 -18.78 -7.34
C SER A 147 -2.14 -18.95 -6.90
N ARG A 148 -2.47 -20.14 -6.38
CA ARG A 148 -3.80 -20.44 -5.80
C ARG A 148 -3.92 -19.96 -4.36
N ASP A 149 -2.81 -19.69 -3.68
CA ASP A 149 -2.73 -19.55 -2.22
C ASP A 149 -2.94 -18.12 -1.70
N HIS A 150 -3.43 -17.19 -2.51
CA HIS A 150 -3.62 -15.79 -2.09
C HIS A 150 -4.98 -15.52 -1.45
N ALA A 151 -5.62 -16.52 -0.85
CA ALA A 151 -6.99 -16.43 -0.35
C ALA A 151 -7.14 -15.69 1.00
N ASP A 152 -6.14 -15.71 1.88
CA ASP A 152 -6.48 -15.64 3.31
C ASP A 152 -6.07 -14.38 4.09
N THR A 153 -5.44 -13.36 3.50
CA THR A 153 -5.17 -12.10 4.25
C THR A 153 -5.14 -10.88 3.35
N LEU A 154 -6.33 -10.45 2.90
CA LEU A 154 -6.48 -9.20 2.13
C LEU A 154 -6.03 -7.96 2.91
N ASP A 155 -6.10 -8.02 4.24
CA ASP A 155 -5.87 -6.88 5.12
C ASP A 155 -4.39 -6.67 5.48
N THR A 156 -3.58 -7.71 5.32
CA THR A 156 -2.17 -7.68 5.69
C THR A 156 -1.31 -7.40 4.45
N PHE A 157 -0.35 -6.51 4.61
CA PHE A 157 0.73 -6.28 3.66
C PHE A 157 2.07 -6.68 4.28
N VAL A 158 2.92 -7.34 3.49
CA VAL A 158 4.27 -7.75 3.91
C VAL A 158 5.27 -7.19 2.92
N ALA A 159 6.29 -6.50 3.42
CA ALA A 159 7.46 -6.11 2.64
C ALA A 159 8.74 -6.60 3.31
N THR A 160 9.71 -6.98 2.49
CA THR A 160 10.97 -7.58 2.97
C THR A 160 12.15 -6.85 2.36
N ALA A 161 13.15 -6.50 3.17
CA ALA A 161 14.44 -6.02 2.68
C ALA A 161 15.48 -7.14 2.81
N ASN A 162 16.19 -7.45 1.73
CA ASN A 162 17.37 -8.31 1.77
C ASN A 162 18.60 -7.45 1.99
N ILE A 163 19.40 -7.81 2.98
CA ILE A 163 20.56 -7.03 3.41
C ILE A 163 21.80 -7.72 2.80
N PRO A 164 22.54 -7.04 1.91
CA PRO A 164 23.54 -7.71 1.06
C PRO A 164 24.75 -8.23 1.83
N ASP A 165 25.11 -7.58 2.94
CA ASP A 165 26.25 -7.95 3.77
C ASP A 165 25.79 -8.47 5.14
N SER A 166 26.35 -9.61 5.58
CA SER A 166 26.02 -10.24 6.86
C SER A 166 26.41 -9.40 8.07
N GLN A 167 27.34 -8.45 7.90
CA GLN A 167 27.73 -7.49 8.94
C GLN A 167 26.94 -6.18 8.88
N SER A 168 26.15 -5.98 7.83
CA SER A 168 25.34 -4.77 7.67
C SER A 168 23.97 -4.92 8.31
N VAL A 169 23.36 -3.79 8.66
CA VAL A 169 22.01 -3.70 9.21
C VAL A 169 21.17 -2.82 8.32
N PHE A 170 19.86 -3.04 8.32
CA PHE A 170 18.94 -2.15 7.60
C PHE A 170 18.88 -0.78 8.31
N ARG A 171 19.33 0.28 7.62
CA ARG A 171 19.46 1.64 8.19
C ARG A 171 18.36 2.61 7.78
N HIS A 172 17.48 2.23 6.86
CA HIS A 172 16.46 3.12 6.30
C HIS A 172 15.18 3.13 7.16
N LEU A 173 15.37 3.40 8.45
CA LEU A 173 14.33 3.52 9.46
C LEU A 173 14.30 4.98 9.94
N TYR A 174 13.18 5.67 9.74
CA TYR A 174 13.09 7.11 9.98
C TYR A 174 11.91 7.52 10.87
N ASP A 175 12.06 8.61 11.59
CA ASP A 175 10.99 9.27 12.34
C ASP A 175 10.35 10.38 11.51
N GLY A 176 9.13 10.13 11.05
CA GLY A 176 8.29 11.09 10.33
C GLY A 176 7.18 11.68 11.20
N SER A 177 7.25 11.56 12.52
CA SER A 177 6.19 12.02 13.44
C SER A 177 5.98 13.53 13.39
N ALA A 178 7.05 14.32 13.24
CA ALA A 178 6.96 15.77 13.06
C ALA A 178 6.49 16.17 11.65
N GLY A 179 6.73 15.33 10.65
CA GLY A 179 6.48 15.59 9.23
C GLY A 179 7.31 14.65 8.36
N LEU A 180 6.88 14.45 7.11
CA LEU A 180 7.73 13.78 6.12
C LEU A 180 8.61 14.83 5.44
N ASP A 181 9.88 14.50 5.28
CA ASP A 181 10.87 15.34 4.61
C ASP A 181 11.88 14.42 3.90
N PHE A 182 12.88 15.00 3.25
CA PHE A 182 14.00 14.25 2.71
C PHE A 182 14.68 13.41 3.80
N GLN A 183 15.17 12.23 3.40
CA GLN A 183 15.74 11.23 4.32
C GLN A 183 16.85 11.77 5.22
N PHE A 184 17.66 12.70 4.73
CA PHE A 184 18.77 13.29 5.51
C PHE A 184 18.30 14.30 6.57
N ASN A 185 17.06 14.80 6.48
CA ASN A 185 16.45 15.70 7.46
C ASN A 185 15.64 14.94 8.52
N MET A 186 15.24 13.70 8.24
CA MET A 186 14.48 12.87 9.17
C MET A 186 15.41 12.18 10.18
N GLY A 187 15.00 12.14 11.45
CA GLY A 187 15.73 11.40 12.47
C GLY A 187 15.78 9.92 12.16
N GLN A 188 16.94 9.28 12.27
CA GLN A 188 17.06 7.83 12.10
C GLN A 188 16.62 7.11 13.37
N LEU A 189 15.92 5.99 13.19
CA LEU A 189 15.44 5.14 14.27
C LEU A 189 16.22 3.83 14.34
N GLY A 190 16.45 3.35 15.55
CA GLY A 190 16.83 1.97 15.78
C GLY A 190 15.64 1.02 15.59
N ILE A 191 15.90 -0.24 15.22
CA ILE A 191 14.87 -1.27 15.09
C ILE A 191 14.03 -1.45 16.37
N ASN A 192 14.65 -1.22 17.54
CA ASN A 192 14.02 -1.34 18.86
C ASN A 192 13.07 -0.18 19.19
N GLU A 193 13.08 0.90 18.41
CA GLU A 193 12.19 2.04 18.62
C GLU A 193 10.83 1.88 17.96
N ILE A 194 10.73 0.93 17.04
CA ILE A 194 9.55 0.63 16.26
C ILE A 194 8.77 -0.46 16.99
N VAL A 195 7.49 -0.23 17.25
CA VAL A 195 6.65 -1.16 18.01
C VAL A 195 5.34 -1.49 17.28
N PRO A 196 4.82 -2.73 17.43
CA PRO A 196 3.48 -3.05 16.93
C PRO A 196 2.45 -2.03 17.43
N GLY A 197 1.58 -1.59 16.52
CA GLY A 197 0.59 -0.53 16.73
C GLY A 197 1.01 0.84 16.17
N ASP A 198 2.30 1.06 15.87
CA ASP A 198 2.74 2.30 15.21
C ASP A 198 2.13 2.42 13.81
N ILE A 199 1.72 3.63 13.41
CA ILE A 199 1.38 3.89 12.02
C ILE A 199 2.66 4.20 11.26
N VAL A 200 2.95 3.37 10.26
CA VAL A 200 4.16 3.46 9.45
C VAL A 200 3.83 3.71 7.99
N LEU A 201 4.74 4.41 7.31
CA LEU A 201 4.82 4.51 5.86
C LEU A 201 5.97 3.62 5.39
N LEU A 202 5.66 2.67 4.52
CA LEU A 202 6.65 1.85 3.83
C LEU A 202 6.80 2.37 2.41
N GLU A 203 8.04 2.53 1.97
CA GLU A 203 8.37 2.67 0.55
C GLU A 203 8.91 1.34 0.05
N CYS A 204 8.29 0.81 -1.00
CA CYS A 204 8.59 -0.50 -1.54
C CYS A 204 8.74 -0.47 -3.05
N SER A 205 9.57 -1.38 -3.58
CA SER A 205 9.50 -1.78 -4.99
C SER A 205 8.65 -3.04 -5.11
N PHE A 206 7.80 -3.10 -6.14
CA PHE A 206 7.16 -4.36 -6.49
C PHE A 206 8.05 -5.14 -7.44
N VAL A 207 8.57 -6.27 -6.95
CA VAL A 207 9.61 -7.03 -7.63
C VAL A 207 9.08 -8.39 -8.04
N ARG A 208 9.52 -8.88 -9.20
CA ARG A 208 9.38 -10.29 -9.57
C ARG A 208 10.69 -11.04 -9.40
N THR A 209 10.57 -12.27 -8.93
CA THR A 209 11.66 -13.20 -8.64
C THR A 209 11.43 -14.47 -9.44
N SER A 210 12.43 -14.90 -10.20
CA SER A 210 12.36 -16.14 -11.00
C SER A 210 13.55 -17.04 -10.68
N PRO A 211 13.32 -18.31 -10.33
CA PRO A 211 14.39 -19.29 -10.17
C PRO A 211 14.85 -19.93 -11.49
N ASP A 212 14.08 -19.78 -12.57
CA ASP A 212 14.14 -20.64 -13.78
C ASP A 212 14.09 -19.84 -15.09
N ALA A 213 14.90 -18.79 -15.19
CA ALA A 213 15.04 -17.97 -16.40
C ALA A 213 13.69 -17.44 -16.94
N TRP A 214 12.81 -17.02 -16.02
CA TRP A 214 11.49 -16.46 -16.29
C TRP A 214 10.42 -17.44 -16.78
N ALA A 215 10.63 -18.76 -16.71
CA ALA A 215 9.56 -19.72 -16.97
C ALA A 215 8.48 -19.67 -15.86
N THR A 216 8.91 -19.49 -14.61
CA THR A 216 8.06 -19.20 -13.45
C THR A 216 8.59 -17.99 -12.69
N TRP A 217 7.68 -17.22 -12.11
CA TRP A 217 8.04 -16.11 -11.24
C TRP A 217 6.98 -15.86 -10.16
N SER A 218 7.49 -15.54 -8.98
CA SER A 218 6.76 -14.95 -7.87
C SER A 218 6.88 -13.44 -7.90
N VAL A 219 6.04 -12.77 -7.12
CA VAL A 219 6.07 -11.33 -6.94
C VAL A 219 6.07 -11.03 -5.45
N ASP A 220 6.86 -10.05 -5.04
CA ASP A 220 7.03 -9.64 -3.65
C ASP A 220 7.18 -8.12 -3.58
N PHE A 221 7.02 -7.57 -2.38
CA PHE A 221 7.34 -6.17 -2.11
C PHE A 221 8.70 -6.09 -1.42
N GLU A 222 9.66 -5.49 -2.11
CA GLU A 222 10.99 -5.23 -1.57
C GLU A 222 10.98 -3.91 -0.81
N LEU A 223 11.20 -3.97 0.50
CA LEU A 223 11.20 -2.81 1.38
C LEU A 223 12.45 -1.96 1.12
N ARG A 224 12.26 -0.68 0.82
CA ARG A 224 13.33 0.32 0.68
C ARG A 224 13.45 1.21 1.89
N LEU A 225 12.32 1.70 2.41
CA LEU A 225 12.26 2.58 3.57
C LEU A 225 11.09 2.23 4.49
N LEU A 226 11.29 2.44 5.79
CA LEU A 226 10.23 2.45 6.79
C LEU A 226 10.30 3.76 7.56
N THR A 227 9.19 4.51 7.58
CA THR A 227 9.06 5.75 8.34
C THR A 227 7.92 5.64 9.34
N VAL A 228 8.19 5.92 10.62
CA VAL A 228 7.15 5.96 11.66
C VAL A 228 6.45 7.32 11.58
N VAL A 229 5.15 7.33 11.24
CA VAL A 229 4.37 8.55 11.02
C VAL A 229 3.58 8.95 12.27
N HIS A 230 3.11 7.95 13.03
CA HIS A 230 2.45 8.17 14.32
C HIS A 230 2.83 7.02 15.27
N ARG A 231 3.33 7.36 16.45
CA ARG A 231 3.72 6.38 17.47
C ARG A 231 2.51 6.00 18.31
N THR A 232 2.36 4.71 18.59
CA THR A 232 1.36 4.25 19.55
C THR A 232 1.79 4.55 20.98
N ALA A 233 0.83 4.69 21.90
CA ALA A 233 1.11 4.96 23.31
C ALA A 233 1.80 3.74 23.94
N ARG A 234 3.07 3.90 24.34
CA ARG A 234 3.89 2.83 24.94
C ARG A 234 3.44 2.43 26.35
N THR A 235 2.59 3.22 26.99
CA THR A 235 2.17 3.06 28.38
C THR A 235 1.04 2.04 28.60
N LEU A 236 0.47 1.45 27.54
CA LEU A 236 -0.75 0.64 27.66
C LEU A 236 -0.59 -0.87 27.35
N CYS A 237 0.53 -1.31 26.78
CA CYS A 237 0.70 -2.71 26.41
C CYS A 237 1.61 -3.47 27.38
N GLY A 238 1.01 -3.99 28.45
CA GLY A 238 1.54 -5.11 29.24
C GLY A 238 1.55 -6.45 28.47
N THR A 239 1.47 -6.44 27.14
CA THR A 239 1.75 -7.60 26.30
C THR A 239 3.25 -7.84 26.35
N LYS A 240 3.66 -8.84 27.15
CA LYS A 240 5.04 -9.33 27.23
C LYS A 240 5.62 -9.45 25.82
N SER A 241 6.53 -8.55 25.47
CA SER A 241 7.35 -8.66 24.26
C SER A 241 7.99 -10.06 24.28
N ARG A 242 7.55 -10.93 23.37
CA ARG A 242 8.17 -12.25 23.18
C ARG A 242 9.41 -12.05 22.32
N TYR A 243 10.36 -11.24 22.77
CA TYR A 243 11.70 -11.29 22.22
C TYR A 243 12.32 -12.61 22.67
N ARG A 244 12.13 -13.66 21.87
CA ARG A 244 12.91 -14.90 22.01
C ARG A 244 14.25 -14.64 21.34
N GLY A 245 15.20 -14.11 22.10
CA GLY A 245 16.60 -14.19 21.72
C GLY A 245 16.97 -15.68 21.63
N GLY A 246 17.02 -16.22 20.43
CA GLY A 246 17.68 -17.50 20.17
C GLY A 246 19.17 -17.25 20.15
N LEU A 247 19.85 -17.63 21.24
CA LEU A 247 21.28 -17.91 21.24
C LEU A 247 21.52 -19.28 20.60
#